data_AF-A0A7C9CUD2-F1
#
_entry.id   AF-A0A7C9CUD2-F1
#
_cell.length_a   1.000
_cell.length_b   1.000
_cell.length_c   1.000
_cell.angle_alpha   90.00
_cell.angle_beta   90.00
_cell.angle_gamma   90.00
#
_symmetry.space_group_name_H-M   'P 1'
#
loop_
_entity.id
_entity.type
_entity.pdbx_description
1 polymer ?
#
loop_
_entity_poly.entity_id
_entity_poly.type
_entity_poly.pdbx_seq_one_letter_code
_entity_poly.pdbx_strand_id
1 'polypeptide(L)'
;AFRIACKRKYPEEMAEFKAAELCSLCEEDLKDPYWHPFKMIEVDGEHKEIIDETDERLRGLKEEWGEEVYKAVTTALKEINEYNPSGRYVVPELWIKKGGRKATMHEGCS
;
A
#
# COMPACT_ATOMS: atom_id res chain seq x y z
N ALA A 1 11.65 1.78 -3.06
CA ALA A 1 11.10 2.82 -2.15
C ALA A 1 11.69 2.67 -0.75
N PHE A 2 11.16 1.80 0.10
CA PHE A 2 11.53 1.71 1.54
C PHE A 2 13.02 1.52 1.82
N ARG A 3 13.66 0.52 1.19
CA ARG A 3 15.12 0.30 1.33
C ARG A 3 15.96 1.51 0.92
N ILE A 4 15.55 2.20 -0.14
CA ILE A 4 16.26 3.39 -0.64
C ILE A 4 16.10 4.54 0.36
N ALA A 5 14.88 4.79 0.83
CA ALA A 5 14.60 5.81 1.84
C ALA A 5 15.37 5.55 3.14
N CYS A 6 15.38 4.32 3.64
CA CYS A 6 16.09 3.96 4.87
C CYS A 6 17.61 4.03 4.71
N LYS A 7 18.19 3.64 3.56
CA LYS A 7 19.63 3.79 3.29
C LYS A 7 20.09 5.26 3.27
N ARG A 8 19.19 6.22 3.02
CA ARG A 8 19.51 7.66 3.11
C ARG A 8 19.54 8.17 4.55
N LYS A 9 18.87 7.49 5.49
CA LYS A 9 18.71 7.94 6.89
C LYS A 9 19.52 7.14 7.90
N TYR A 10 19.78 5.87 7.63
CA TYR A 10 20.38 4.94 8.58
C TYR A 10 21.66 4.31 8.00
N PRO A 11 22.59 3.89 8.89
CA PRO A 11 23.70 3.04 8.50
C PRO A 11 23.23 1.79 7.74
N GLU A 12 24.08 1.27 6.85
CA GLU A 12 23.72 0.15 5.99
C GLU A 12 23.28 -1.09 6.79
N GLU A 13 23.94 -1.36 7.93
CA GLU A 13 23.60 -2.48 8.81
C GLU A 13 22.20 -2.36 9.44
N MET A 14 21.65 -1.15 9.57
CA MET A 14 20.31 -0.89 10.12
C MET A 14 19.26 -0.59 9.05
N ALA A 15 19.68 -0.18 7.86
CA ALA A 15 18.78 0.28 6.81
C ALA A 15 17.82 -0.80 6.34
N GLU A 16 18.24 -2.08 6.33
CA GLU A 16 17.35 -3.18 5.95
C GLU A 16 16.28 -3.45 7.01
N PHE A 17 16.66 -3.47 8.29
CA PHE A 17 15.74 -3.64 9.41
C PHE A 17 14.72 -2.49 9.43
N LYS A 18 15.19 -1.24 9.30
CA LYS A 18 14.32 -0.06 9.27
C LYS A 18 13.38 -0.04 8.05
N ALA A 19 13.85 -0.54 6.91
CA ALA A 19 13.00 -0.66 5.73
C ALA A 19 11.89 -1.69 5.92
N ALA A 20 12.18 -2.81 6.62
CA ALA A 20 11.17 -3.80 6.96
C ALA A 20 10.14 -3.25 7.95
N GLU A 21 10.59 -2.57 9.02
CA GLU A 21 9.68 -1.91 9.98
C GLU A 21 8.74 -0.90 9.29
N LEU A 22 9.30 -0.05 8.43
CA LEU A 22 8.52 0.95 7.69
C LEU A 22 7.54 0.30 6.71
N CYS A 23 7.95 -0.77 6.03
CA CYS A 23 7.07 -1.51 5.13
C CYS A 23 5.89 -2.12 5.90
N SER A 24 6.16 -2.78 7.03
CA SER A 24 5.11 -3.36 7.88
C SER A 24 4.14 -2.30 8.38
N LEU A 25 4.63 -1.14 8.82
CA LEU A 25 3.78 -0.03 9.26
C LEU A 25 2.85 0.44 8.14
N CYS A 26 3.39 0.64 6.93
CA CYS A 26 2.58 1.02 5.78
C CYS A 26 1.55 -0.06 5.42
N GLU A 27 1.92 -1.35 5.52
CA GLU A 27 0.98 -2.45 5.28
C GLU A 27 -0.15 -2.51 6.32
N GLU A 28 0.13 -2.18 7.58
CA GLU A 28 -0.89 -2.08 8.64
C GLU A 28 -1.85 -0.92 8.36
N ASP A 29 -1.32 0.25 7.99
CA ASP A 29 -2.13 1.39 7.55
C ASP A 29 -3.03 1.00 6.36
N LEU A 30 -2.48 0.33 5.34
CA LEU A 30 -3.25 -0.11 4.16
C LEU A 30 -4.37 -1.11 4.48
N LYS A 31 -4.28 -1.82 5.62
CA LYS A 31 -5.30 -2.76 6.10
C LYS A 31 -6.36 -2.09 6.97
N ASP A 32 -6.13 -0.85 7.43
CA ASP A 32 -7.08 -0.10 8.25
C ASP A 32 -8.29 0.31 7.40
N PRO A 33 -9.48 -0.26 7.63
CA PRO A 33 -10.66 0.07 6.84
C PRO A 33 -11.14 1.52 7.06
N TYR A 34 -10.71 2.18 8.14
CA TYR A 34 -11.06 3.56 8.46
C TYR A 34 -10.13 4.58 7.83
N TRP A 35 -8.97 4.17 7.34
CA TRP A 35 -8.08 5.04 6.59
C TRP A 35 -8.44 5.01 5.10
N HIS A 36 -9.15 6.03 4.65
CA HIS A 36 -9.56 6.19 3.25
C HIS A 36 -9.14 7.57 2.74
N PRO A 37 -7.84 7.77 2.43
CA PRO A 37 -7.29 9.07 2.02
C PRO A 37 -7.61 9.35 0.55
N PHE A 38 -8.90 9.34 0.21
CA PHE A 38 -9.43 9.63 -1.11
C PHE A 38 -10.47 10.73 -1.05
N LYS A 39 -10.57 11.49 -2.13
CA LYS A 39 -11.59 12.51 -2.33
C LYS A 39 -12.24 12.38 -3.69
N MET A 40 -13.50 12.75 -3.75
CA MET A 40 -14.26 12.85 -5.00
C MET A 40 -14.01 14.22 -5.63
N ILE A 41 -13.61 14.22 -6.90
CA ILE A 41 -13.51 15.42 -7.72
C ILE A 41 -14.43 15.29 -8.93
N GLU A 42 -14.83 16.41 -9.51
CA GLU A 42 -15.56 16.43 -10.78
C GLU A 42 -14.59 16.79 -11.91
N VAL A 43 -14.55 15.96 -12.94
CA VAL A 43 -13.75 16.17 -14.15
C VAL A 43 -14.65 15.91 -15.35
N ASP A 44 -14.91 16.95 -16.15
CA ASP A 44 -15.77 16.89 -17.35
C ASP A 44 -17.18 16.36 -17.07
N GLY A 45 -17.75 16.68 -15.90
CA GLY A 45 -19.07 16.22 -15.47
C GLY A 45 -19.10 14.78 -14.93
N GLU A 46 -17.96 14.10 -14.85
CA GLU A 46 -17.82 12.80 -14.20
C GLU A 46 -17.18 12.94 -12.81
N HIS A 47 -17.75 12.27 -11.81
CA HIS A 47 -17.13 12.16 -10.50
C HIS A 47 -16.04 11.09 -10.49
N LYS A 48 -14.83 11.48 -10.11
CA LYS A 48 -13.65 10.59 -10.01
C LYS A 48 -13.11 10.60 -8.60
N GLU A 49 -12.80 9.42 -8.09
CA GLU A 49 -12.12 9.26 -6.81
C GLU A 49 -10.60 9.36 -7.02
N ILE A 50 -9.94 10.27 -6.32
CA ILE A 50 -8.49 10.46 -6.36
C ILE A 50 -7.91 10.45 -4.96
N ILE A 51 -6.61 10.19 -4.84
CA ILE A 51 -5.90 10.30 -3.57
C ILE A 51 -6.01 11.74 -3.06
N ASP A 52 -6.33 11.90 -1.77
CA ASP A 52 -6.26 13.18 -1.10
C ASP A 52 -4.83 13.43 -0.61
N GLU A 53 -4.08 14.23 -1.37
CA GLU A 53 -2.71 14.61 -1.01
C GLU A 53 -2.61 15.44 0.27
N THR A 54 -3.73 15.92 0.82
CA THR A 54 -3.76 16.66 2.09
C THR A 54 -3.87 15.76 3.33
N ASP A 55 -4.09 14.45 3.14
CA ASP A 55 -4.14 13.47 4.22
C ASP A 55 -2.88 13.52 5.10
N GLU A 56 -3.10 13.58 6.41
CA GLU A 56 -2.03 13.79 7.38
C GLU A 56 -1.02 12.63 7.39
N ARG A 57 -1.47 11.38 7.24
CA ARG A 57 -0.59 10.20 7.24
C ARG A 57 0.25 10.17 5.96
N LEU A 58 -0.37 10.40 4.81
CA LEU A 58 0.33 10.47 3.52
C LEU A 58 1.35 11.62 3.48
N ARG A 59 0.99 12.79 4.00
CA ARG A 59 1.93 13.91 4.13
C ARG A 59 3.09 13.57 5.05
N GLY A 60 2.82 12.97 6.21
CA GLY A 60 3.86 12.49 7.12
C GLY A 60 4.83 11.53 6.45
N LEU A 61 4.32 10.54 5.69
CA LEU A 61 5.15 9.61 4.93
C LEU A 61 6.02 10.32 3.88
N LYS A 62 5.47 11.30 3.17
CA LYS A 62 6.21 12.06 2.15
C LYS A 62 7.29 12.96 2.77
N GLU A 63 6.95 13.66 3.84
CA GLU A 63 7.85 14.56 4.56
C GLU A 63 8.98 13.76 5.24
N GLU A 64 8.65 12.63 5.86
CA GLU A 64 9.62 11.82 6.59
C GLU A 64 10.45 10.94 5.67
N TRP A 65 9.84 10.21 4.73
CA TRP A 65 10.50 9.16 3.95
C TRP A 65 10.69 9.48 2.47
N GLY A 66 10.13 10.61 2.03
CA GLY A 66 10.31 11.15 0.69
C GLY A 66 9.28 10.62 -0.33
N GLU A 67 9.37 11.22 -1.52
CA GLU A 67 8.44 11.00 -2.63
C GLU A 67 8.33 9.53 -3.07
N GLU A 68 9.43 8.77 -2.97
CA GLU A 68 9.44 7.37 -3.40
C GLU A 68 8.56 6.47 -2.53
N VAL A 69 8.54 6.71 -1.22
CA VAL A 69 7.69 5.95 -0.28
C VAL A 69 6.24 6.38 -0.43
N TYR A 70 5.99 7.69 -0.49
CA TYR A 70 4.67 8.24 -0.79
C TYR A 70 4.05 7.63 -2.05
N LYS A 71 4.80 7.59 -3.16
CA LYS A 71 4.33 6.99 -4.43
C LYS A 71 4.06 5.49 -4.31
N ALA A 72 4.88 4.75 -3.59
CA ALA A 72 4.67 3.32 -3.39
C ALA A 72 3.35 3.06 -2.63
N VAL A 73 3.12 3.78 -1.53
CA VAL A 73 1.92 3.63 -0.69
C VAL A 73 0.66 4.06 -1.42
N THR A 74 0.69 5.22 -2.09
CA THR A 74 -0.47 5.71 -2.86
C THR A 74 -0.80 4.85 -4.07
N THR A 75 0.19 4.18 -4.68
CA THR A 75 -0.06 3.18 -5.73
C THR A 75 -0.78 1.96 -5.15
N ALA A 76 -0.30 1.43 -4.02
CA ALA A 76 -0.94 0.30 -3.35
C ALA A 76 -2.38 0.62 -2.91
N LEU A 77 -2.63 1.83 -2.37
CA LEU A 77 -3.97 2.31 -2.03
C LEU A 77 -4.92 2.26 -3.24
N LYS A 78 -4.48 2.77 -4.40
CA LYS A 78 -5.26 2.75 -5.64
C LYS A 78 -5.56 1.33 -6.09
N GLU A 79 -4.56 0.45 -6.10
CA GLU A 79 -4.73 -0.96 -6.49
C GLU A 79 -5.73 -1.69 -5.60
N ILE A 80 -5.70 -1.46 -4.27
CA ILE A 80 -6.65 -2.02 -3.32
C ILE A 80 -8.07 -1.51 -3.60
N ASN A 81 -8.22 -0.22 -3.87
CA ASN A 81 -9.50 0.41 -4.11
C ASN A 81 -10.14 -0.04 -5.45
N GLU A 82 -9.33 -0.21 -6.50
CA GLU A 82 -9.78 -0.72 -7.81
C GLU A 82 -10.20 -2.20 -7.75
N TYR A 83 -9.52 -3.01 -6.95
CA TYR A 83 -9.77 -4.46 -6.89
C TYR A 83 -10.89 -4.84 -5.90
N ASN A 84 -11.19 -3.99 -4.91
CA ASN A 84 -12.26 -4.22 -3.93
C ASN A 84 -13.19 -3.00 -3.74
N PRO A 85 -13.93 -2.58 -4.78
CA PRO A 85 -14.76 -1.37 -4.73
C PRO A 85 -16.02 -1.50 -3.84
N SER A 86 -16.38 -2.70 -3.36
CA SER A 86 -17.67 -2.91 -2.66
C SER A 86 -17.66 -3.79 -1.40
N GLY A 87 -16.53 -4.37 -0.96
CA GLY A 87 -16.57 -5.28 0.19
C GLY A 87 -15.21 -5.59 0.81
N ARG A 88 -14.54 -4.58 1.37
CA ARG A 88 -13.21 -4.54 2.03
C ARG A 88 -12.86 -5.65 3.05
N TYR A 89 -13.06 -6.92 2.74
CA TYR A 89 -12.43 -8.03 3.43
C TYR A 89 -11.03 -8.22 2.86
N VAL A 90 -10.04 -8.21 3.75
CA VAL A 90 -8.73 -8.76 3.45
C VAL A 90 -8.95 -10.23 3.12
N VAL A 91 -8.94 -10.61 1.84
CA VAL A 91 -8.87 -12.02 1.46
C VAL A 91 -7.39 -12.39 1.53
N PRO A 92 -6.93 -13.17 2.53
CA PRO A 92 -5.50 -13.44 2.74
C PRO A 92 -4.87 -14.21 1.58
N GLU A 93 -5.67 -14.84 0.73
CA GLU A 93 -5.22 -15.74 -0.35
C GLU A 93 -4.84 -15.02 -1.65
N LEU A 94 -5.31 -13.79 -1.88
CA LEU A 94 -5.11 -13.10 -3.17
C LEU A 94 -3.78 -12.36 -3.28
N TRP A 95 -3.06 -12.19 -2.16
CA TRP A 95 -1.69 -11.64 -2.16
C TRP A 95 -0.64 -12.67 -2.64
N ILE A 96 -1.00 -13.95 -2.77
CA ILE A 96 -0.09 -15.03 -3.19
C ILE A 96 -0.34 -15.43 -4.65
N LYS A 97 -0.56 -14.50 -5.60
CA LYS A 97 -0.60 -14.92 -7.04
C LYS A 97 -0.49 -13.87 -8.13
N LYS A 98 0.23 -12.75 -7.93
CA LYS A 98 0.68 -11.92 -9.06
C LYS A 98 2.20 -11.93 -9.32
N GLY A 99 2.88 -12.98 -8.86
CA GLY A 99 4.11 -13.50 -9.46
C GLY A 99 3.84 -14.90 -10.01
N GLY A 100 3.65 -15.02 -11.33
CA GLY A 100 3.05 -16.19 -11.98
C GLY A 100 3.62 -17.56 -11.56
N ARG A 101 2.80 -18.34 -10.85
CA ARG A 101 2.66 -19.80 -11.03
C ARG A 101 1.39 -20.31 -10.33
N LYS A 102 0.59 -21.09 -11.09
CA LYS A 102 -0.56 -21.85 -10.62
C LYS A 102 -0.07 -23.02 -9.76
N ALA A 103 -0.29 -23.00 -8.44
CA ALA A 103 -0.51 -24.24 -7.71
C ALA A 103 -1.99 -24.60 -7.87
N THR A 104 -2.26 -25.73 -8.51
CA THR A 104 -3.56 -26.38 -8.64
C THR A 104 -3.88 -27.12 -7.35
N MET A 105 -5.11 -26.93 -6.89
CA MET A 105 -5.73 -27.66 -5.78
C MET A 105 -5.93 -29.13 -6.20
N HIS A 106 -5.22 -30.05 -5.58
CA HIS A 106 -5.58 -31.47 -5.58
C HIS A 106 -5.14 -32.12 -4.26
N GLU A 107 -6.16 -32.32 -3.42
CA GLU A 107 -6.43 -33.43 -2.49
C GLU A 107 -5.41 -33.85 -1.41
N GLY A 108 -5.99 -34.07 -0.23
CA GLY A 108 -5.35 -34.75 0.90
C GLY A 108 -6.24 -34.75 2.13
N CYS A 109 -7.49 -35.22 2.01
CA CYS A 109 -8.29 -35.61 3.16
C CYS A 109 -7.73 -36.94 3.70
N SER A 110 -7.16 -36.93 4.90
CA SER A 110 -7.12 -38.02 5.90
C SER A 110 -6.63 -37.45 7.22
#